data_AF-A0A957HM14-F1
#
_entry.id   AF-A0A957HM14-F1
#
_cell.length_a   1.000
_cell.length_b   1.000
_cell.length_c   1.000
_cell.angle_alpha   90.00
_cell.angle_beta   90.00
_cell.angle_gamma   90.00
#
_symmetry.space_group_name_H-M   'P 1'
#
loop_
_entity.id
_entity.type
_entity.pdbx_description
1 polymer ?
#
loop_
_entity_poly.entity_id
_entity_poly.type
_entity_poly.pdbx_seq_one_letter_code
_entity_poly.pdbx_strand_id
1 'polypeptide(L)'
;HLLIENYYNQEFEALTFKFYSTSLGRRVEKEVLPWENVTDIPGPDQDRWDYNENLEPGTVEQIDWATEGADVTVHRLVYNADGDVIEERTFTSHYLPVPNVFQYGPGVEPYDYSLVPDDH
;
A
#
# COMPACT_ATOMS: atom_id res chain seq x y z
N HIS A 1 -20.48 -27.26 -7.83
CA HIS A 1 -21.75 -26.63 -7.38
C HIS A 1 -21.44 -25.27 -6.79
N LEU A 2 -22.38 -24.31 -6.87
CA LEU A 2 -22.26 -22.99 -6.27
C LEU A 2 -23.39 -22.82 -5.23
N LEU A 3 -23.02 -22.46 -4.01
CA LEU A 3 -23.94 -22.09 -2.94
C LEU A 3 -23.73 -20.62 -2.62
N ILE A 4 -24.83 -19.90 -2.42
CA ILE A 4 -24.82 -18.48 -2.06
C ILE A 4 -25.63 -18.33 -0.78
N GLU A 5 -25.03 -17.73 0.26
CA GLU A 5 -25.70 -17.38 1.51
C GLU A 5 -25.76 -15.86 1.66
N ASN A 6 -26.90 -15.34 2.09
CA ASN A 6 -27.13 -13.90 2.24
C ASN A 6 -27.44 -13.57 3.70
N TYR A 7 -26.78 -12.54 4.21
CA TYR A 7 -26.99 -12.01 5.55
C TYR A 7 -27.26 -10.52 5.46
N TYR A 8 -28.45 -10.11 5.88
CA TYR A 8 -28.76 -8.70 6.04
C TYR A 8 -28.52 -8.30 7.49
N ASN A 9 -27.71 -7.25 7.68
CA ASN A 9 -27.53 -6.59 8.96
C ASN A 9 -28.26 -5.25 8.92
N GLN A 10 -29.35 -5.14 9.68
CA GLN A 10 -30.18 -3.94 9.70
C GLN A 10 -29.52 -2.76 10.41
N GLU A 11 -28.68 -2.99 11.41
CA GLU A 11 -28.00 -1.94 12.18
C GLU A 11 -26.96 -1.20 11.34
N PHE A 12 -26.27 -1.92 10.46
CA PHE A 12 -25.29 -1.35 9.53
C PHE A 12 -25.84 -1.14 8.11
N GLU A 13 -27.15 -1.37 7.89
CA GLU A 13 -27.80 -1.37 6.58
C GLU A 13 -27.01 -2.16 5.50
N ALA A 14 -26.38 -3.25 5.91
CA ALA A 14 -25.40 -3.98 5.10
C ALA A 14 -25.95 -5.33 4.65
N LEU A 15 -25.76 -5.66 3.38
CA LEU A 15 -26.06 -6.98 2.81
C LEU A 15 -24.76 -7.71 2.48
N THR A 16 -24.51 -8.84 3.14
CA THR A 16 -23.35 -9.69 2.91
C THR A 16 -23.72 -10.93 2.11
N PHE A 17 -23.00 -11.18 1.03
CA PHE A 17 -23.10 -12.40 0.23
C PHE A 17 -21.87 -13.27 0.52
N LYS A 18 -22.09 -14.54 0.87
CA LYS A 18 -21.03 -15.55 0.95
C LYS A 18 -21.20 -16.55 -0.18
N PHE A 19 -20.17 -16.72 -0.99
CA PHE A 19 -20.16 -17.65 -2.10
C PHE A 19 -19.28 -18.85 -1.75
N TYR A 20 -19.85 -20.05 -1.84
CA TYR A 20 -19.12 -21.30 -1.65
C TYR A 20 -19.20 -22.12 -2.92
N SER A 21 -18.06 -22.65 -3.36
CA SER A 21 -18.00 -23.54 -4.51
C SER A 21 -17.34 -24.85 -4.11
N THR A 22 -17.62 -25.92 -4.84
CA THR A 22 -16.82 -27.14 -4.76
C THR A 22 -15.37 -26.80 -5.09
N SER A 23 -14.43 -27.15 -4.21
CA SER A 23 -13.01 -26.97 -4.49
C SER A 23 -12.65 -27.70 -5.78
N LEU A 24 -11.99 -26.99 -6.69
CA LEU A 24 -11.47 -27.56 -7.93
C LEU A 24 -10.08 -28.19 -7.74
N GLY A 25 -9.60 -28.33 -6.50
CA GLY A 25 -8.26 -28.86 -6.20
C GLY A 25 -7.11 -27.97 -6.68
N ARG A 26 -7.37 -26.70 -7.02
CA ARG A 26 -6.35 -25.80 -7.56
C ARG A 26 -5.33 -25.41 -6.50
N ARG A 27 -4.07 -25.34 -6.91
CA ARG A 27 -2.95 -24.88 -6.09
C ARG A 27 -2.28 -23.70 -6.78
N VAL A 28 -1.94 -22.67 -6.02
CA VAL A 28 -1.27 -21.48 -6.56
C VAL A 28 0.12 -21.42 -5.95
N GLU A 29 1.13 -21.34 -6.81
CA GLU A 29 2.50 -20.98 -6.42
C GLU A 29 2.77 -19.55 -6.87
N LYS A 30 3.55 -18.82 -6.05
CA LYS A 30 3.99 -17.47 -6.34
C LYS A 30 5.47 -17.36 -6.02
N GLU A 31 6.20 -16.72 -6.91
CA GLU A 31 7.60 -16.35 -6.71
C GLU A 31 7.71 -14.84 -6.91
N VAL A 32 8.25 -14.14 -5.91
CA VAL A 32 8.60 -12.73 -6.04
C VAL A 32 10.04 -12.68 -6.51
N LEU A 33 10.29 -12.04 -7.65
CA LEU A 33 11.64 -11.82 -8.13
C LEU A 33 12.38 -10.80 -7.26
N PRO A 34 13.72 -10.79 -7.30
CA PRO A 34 14.49 -9.67 -6.78
C PRO A 34 13.96 -8.34 -7.33
N TRP A 35 13.94 -7.32 -6.50
CA TRP A 35 13.49 -5.99 -6.92
C TRP A 35 14.45 -5.43 -7.95
N GLU A 36 13.89 -4.77 -8.96
CA GLU A 36 14.65 -4.12 -10.03
C GLU A 36 14.40 -2.62 -9.99
N ASN A 37 15.28 -1.84 -10.65
CA ASN A 37 15.14 -0.39 -10.78
C ASN A 37 14.86 0.33 -9.45
N VAL A 38 15.54 -0.12 -8.38
CA VAL A 38 15.42 0.52 -7.06
C VAL A 38 15.92 1.95 -7.16
N THR A 39 15.10 2.90 -6.73
CA THR A 39 15.44 4.33 -6.69
C THR A 39 15.57 4.79 -5.25
N ASP A 40 16.58 5.61 -4.98
CA ASP A 40 16.79 6.21 -3.66
C ASP A 40 15.55 7.00 -3.19
N ILE A 41 15.47 7.21 -1.87
CA ILE A 41 14.48 8.10 -1.28
C ILE A 41 14.59 9.52 -1.88
N PRO A 42 13.46 10.23 -2.08
CA PRO A 42 13.48 11.62 -2.55
C PRO A 42 14.23 12.55 -1.60
N GLY A 43 14.83 13.59 -2.15
CA GLY A 43 15.51 14.63 -1.37
C GLY A 43 14.55 15.59 -0.68
N PRO A 44 15.06 16.43 0.25
CA PRO A 44 14.25 17.43 0.96
C PRO A 44 13.53 18.42 0.04
N ASP A 45 14.05 18.68 -1.16
CA ASP A 45 13.44 19.53 -2.17
C ASP A 45 12.11 18.99 -2.72
N GLN A 46 11.81 17.71 -2.45
CA GLN A 46 10.59 17.03 -2.87
C GLN A 46 9.61 16.79 -1.71
N ASP A 47 10.00 17.10 -0.48
CA ASP A 47 9.15 16.90 0.71
C ASP A 47 7.85 17.71 0.62
N ARG A 48 6.76 17.12 1.12
CA ARG A 48 5.46 17.79 1.15
C ARG A 48 5.22 18.40 2.52
N TRP A 49 4.82 19.66 2.54
CA TRP A 49 4.46 20.40 3.74
C TRP A 49 2.99 20.85 3.64
N ASP A 50 2.13 20.24 4.44
CA ASP A 50 0.69 20.50 4.44
C ASP A 50 0.31 21.34 5.67
N TYR A 51 -0.34 22.49 5.47
CA TYR A 51 -0.80 23.31 6.59
C TYR A 51 -1.94 22.62 7.36
N ASN A 52 -1.86 22.60 8.69
CA ASN A 52 -2.92 22.11 9.57
C ASN A 52 -3.21 23.11 10.69
N GLU A 53 -4.38 23.75 10.62
CA GLU A 53 -4.81 24.75 11.61
C GLU A 53 -5.09 24.18 13.01
N ASN A 54 -5.22 22.86 13.13
CA ASN A 54 -5.47 22.20 14.41
C ASN A 54 -4.18 21.90 15.19
N LEU A 55 -3.01 22.07 14.57
CA LEU A 55 -1.74 21.96 15.26
C LEU A 55 -1.50 23.19 16.13
N GLU A 56 -0.80 23.00 17.24
CA GLU A 56 -0.38 24.11 18.08
C GLU A 56 0.50 25.11 17.28
N PRO A 57 0.39 26.41 17.55
CA PRO A 57 1.22 27.39 16.86
C PRO A 57 2.72 27.13 17.05
N GLY A 58 3.48 27.17 15.96
CA GLY A 58 4.93 26.90 15.97
C GLY A 58 5.32 25.42 15.87
N THR A 59 4.36 24.51 15.68
CA THR A 59 4.60 23.06 15.65
C THR A 59 4.73 22.52 14.22
N VAL A 60 5.63 21.56 14.06
CA VAL A 60 5.75 20.70 12.87
C VAL A 60 5.67 19.24 13.30
N GLU A 61 4.91 18.44 12.56
CA GLU A 61 4.81 16.99 12.75
C GLU A 61 5.16 16.28 11.44
N GLN A 62 6.03 15.26 11.51
CA GLN A 62 6.20 14.33 10.39
C GLN A 62 5.11 13.27 10.45
N ILE A 63 4.35 13.13 9.37
CA ILE A 63 3.22 12.21 9.28
C ILE A 63 3.43 11.06 8.30
N ASP A 64 4.44 11.17 7.44
CA ASP A 64 4.86 10.09 6.54
C ASP A 64 6.37 10.21 6.23
N TRP A 65 7.02 9.08 5.98
CA TRP A 65 8.47 9.00 5.74
C TRP A 65 8.75 8.66 4.29
N ALA A 66 9.84 9.22 3.78
CA ALA A 66 10.30 8.95 2.43
C ALA A 66 10.58 7.46 2.26
N THR A 67 10.12 6.88 1.15
CA THR A 67 10.40 5.49 0.81
C THR A 67 10.92 5.36 -0.62
N GLU A 68 11.77 4.36 -0.80
CA GLU A 68 12.35 4.02 -2.10
C GLU A 68 11.27 3.59 -3.09
N GLY A 69 11.56 3.84 -4.38
CA GLY A 69 10.80 3.27 -5.48
C GLY A 69 11.44 1.96 -5.93
N ALA A 70 10.67 1.08 -6.58
CA ALA A 70 11.17 -0.16 -7.16
C ALA A 70 10.17 -0.78 -8.14
N ASP A 71 10.69 -1.59 -9.05
CA ASP A 71 9.88 -2.54 -9.81
C ASP A 71 9.83 -3.88 -9.07
N VAL A 72 8.60 -4.32 -8.77
CA VAL A 72 8.34 -5.61 -8.11
C VAL A 72 7.62 -6.52 -9.09
N THR A 73 8.26 -7.63 -9.44
CA THR A 73 7.71 -8.64 -10.34
C THR A 73 7.35 -9.91 -9.58
N VAL A 74 6.14 -10.40 -9.81
CA VAL A 74 5.61 -11.64 -9.23
C VAL A 74 5.24 -12.61 -10.34
N HIS A 75 5.87 -13.78 -10.35
CA HIS A 75 5.46 -14.91 -11.17
C HIS A 75 4.44 -15.75 -10.42
N ARG A 76 3.36 -16.12 -11.10
CA ARG A 76 2.29 -16.95 -10.56
C ARG A 76 2.05 -18.15 -11.46
N LEU A 77 2.07 -19.32 -10.86
CA LEU A 77 1.66 -20.58 -11.48
C LEU A 77 0.40 -21.09 -10.79
N VAL A 78 -0.58 -21.53 -11.58
CA VAL A 78 -1.79 -22.19 -11.10
C VAL A 78 -1.80 -23.62 -11.60
N TYR A 79 -1.91 -24.54 -10.67
CA TYR A 79 -2.01 -25.96 -10.95
C TYR A 79 -3.47 -26.42 -10.83
N ASN A 80 -3.89 -27.36 -11.68
CA ASN A 80 -5.12 -28.12 -11.47
C ASN A 80 -4.92 -29.18 -10.36
N ALA A 81 -5.97 -29.96 -10.09
CA ALA A 81 -5.92 -31.03 -9.09
C ALA A 81 -4.94 -32.16 -9.44
N ASP A 82 -4.65 -32.34 -10.74
CA ASP A 82 -3.77 -33.38 -11.27
C ASP A 82 -2.28 -32.97 -11.26
N GLY A 83 -1.98 -31.71 -10.93
CA GLY A 83 -0.63 -31.17 -10.86
C GLY A 83 -0.14 -30.50 -12.15
N ASP A 84 -0.99 -30.32 -13.16
CA ASP A 84 -0.64 -29.60 -14.38
C ASP A 84 -0.79 -28.09 -14.21
N VAL A 85 0.13 -27.32 -14.79
CA VAL A 85 -0.01 -25.87 -14.89
C VAL A 85 -1.14 -25.54 -15.87
N ILE A 86 -2.16 -24.84 -15.38
CA ILE A 86 -3.32 -24.38 -16.16
C ILE A 86 -3.31 -22.87 -16.39
N GLU A 87 -2.50 -22.13 -15.65
CA GLU A 87 -2.29 -20.71 -15.85
C GLU A 87 -0.89 -20.33 -15.39
N GLU A 88 -0.19 -19.58 -16.22
CA GLU A 88 1.06 -18.92 -15.91
C GLU A 88 0.91 -17.44 -16.19
N ARG A 89 1.25 -16.60 -15.21
CA ARG A 89 1.14 -15.15 -15.35
C ARG A 89 2.22 -14.45 -14.56
N THR A 90 2.78 -13.41 -15.18
CA THR A 90 3.67 -12.45 -14.54
C THR A 90 2.92 -11.16 -14.29
N PHE A 91 3.09 -10.61 -13.09
CA PHE A 91 2.58 -9.30 -12.70
C PHE A 91 3.77 -8.42 -12.35
N THR A 92 3.81 -7.19 -12.87
CA THR A 92 4.85 -6.21 -12.52
C THR A 92 4.16 -4.95 -12.02
N SER A 93 4.59 -4.49 -10.84
CA SER A 93 4.19 -3.23 -10.25
C SER A 93 5.38 -2.28 -10.26
N HIS A 94 5.15 -1.05 -10.75
CA HIS A 94 6.12 0.04 -10.70
C HIS A 94 5.78 0.96 -9.52
N TYR A 95 6.56 0.89 -8.45
CA TYR A 95 6.43 1.76 -7.28
C TYR A 95 7.32 2.99 -7.47
N LEU A 96 6.71 4.16 -7.43
CA LEU A 96 7.44 5.43 -7.45
C LEU A 96 7.96 5.74 -6.05
N PRO A 97 9.16 6.32 -5.91
CA PRO A 97 9.63 6.81 -4.62
C PRO A 97 8.69 7.91 -4.12
N VAL A 98 8.41 7.90 -2.82
CA VAL A 98 7.55 8.90 -2.17
C VAL A 98 8.39 9.74 -1.20
N PRO A 99 8.19 11.06 -1.15
CA PRO A 99 8.96 11.95 -0.28
C PRO A 99 8.39 11.94 1.14
N ASN A 100 9.06 12.60 2.08
CA ASN A 100 8.49 12.79 3.42
C ASN A 100 7.26 13.68 3.34
N VAL A 101 6.37 13.54 4.33
CA VAL A 101 5.22 14.41 4.49
C VAL A 101 5.22 14.99 5.89
N PHE A 102 5.21 16.32 5.95
CA PHE A 102 5.11 17.10 7.17
C PHE A 102 3.78 17.84 7.21
N GLN A 103 3.25 18.02 8.41
CA GLN A 103 2.23 18.99 8.70
C GLN A 103 2.81 20.12 9.54
N TYR A 104 2.38 21.36 9.27
CA TYR A 104 2.84 22.52 10.01
C TYR A 104 1.66 23.38 10.49
N GLY A 105 1.79 23.89 11.72
CA GLY A 105 0.79 24.71 12.39
C GLY A 105 0.92 26.22 12.09
N PRO A 106 0.02 27.04 12.65
CA PRO A 106 0.07 28.49 12.52
C PRO A 106 1.43 29.06 12.97
N GLY A 107 1.98 30.01 12.21
CA GLY A 107 3.23 30.69 12.57
C GLY A 107 4.52 29.97 12.20
N VAL A 108 4.43 28.84 11.48
CA VAL A 108 5.58 28.15 10.89
C VAL A 108 5.74 28.54 9.41
N GLU A 109 6.97 28.83 8.99
CA GLU A 109 7.32 28.91 7.57
C GLU A 109 7.55 27.48 7.06
N PRO A 110 6.89 27.05 5.96
CA PRO A 110 7.09 25.70 5.42
C PRO A 110 8.56 25.48 5.05
N TYR A 111 9.03 24.23 5.15
CA TYR A 111 10.42 23.82 4.94
C TYR A 111 11.42 24.29 6.01
N ASP A 112 10.95 24.78 7.17
CA ASP A 112 11.80 25.00 8.34
C ASP A 112 12.08 23.68 9.08
N TYR A 113 13.10 22.97 8.61
CA TYR A 113 13.53 21.70 9.20
C TYR A 113 14.07 21.82 10.63
N SER A 114 14.33 23.04 11.14
CA SER A 114 14.79 23.21 12.53
C SER A 114 13.69 22.94 13.57
N LEU A 115 12.43 22.95 13.13
CA LEU A 115 11.25 22.66 13.95
C LEU A 115 10.78 21.21 13.83
N VAL A 116 11.35 20.43 12.90
CA VAL A 116 11.07 19.00 12.75
C VAL A 116 11.69 18.27 13.95
N PRO A 117 10.90 17.50 14.73
CA PRO A 117 11.44 16.71 15.83
C PRO A 117 12.49 15.72 15.32
N ASP A 118 13.60 15.56 16.06
CA ASP A 118 14.55 14.48 15.80
C ASP A 118 13.82 13.14 15.95
N ASP A 119 13.79 12.32 14.90
CA ASP A 119 13.20 10.98 14.91
C ASP A 119 13.74 10.14 16.08
N HIS A 120 12.85 9.51 16.87
CA HIS A 120 13.18 8.61 17.98
C HIS A 120 13.57 7.21 17.52
#